data_AF-A0A920M7F2-F1
#
_entry.id   AF-A0A920M7F2-F1
#
_cell.length_a   1.000
_cell.length_b   1.000
_cell.length_c   1.000
_cell.angle_alpha   90.00
_cell.angle_beta   90.00
_cell.angle_gamma   90.00
#
_symmetry.space_group_name_H-M   'P 1'
#
loop_
_entity.id
_entity.type
_entity.pdbx_description
1 polymer ?
#
loop_
_entity_poly.entity_id
_entity_poly.type
_entity_poly.pdbx_seq_one_letter_code
_entity_poly.pdbx_strand_id
1 'polypeptide(L)' 'MNIGKILTVLLWVVLGLNYLFYGNNILNYLALALLIIHAFECVIFYKKISLSEDHIFYGFIQTLIFGVLYIKDLSKKA' A
#
# COMPACT_ATOMS: atom_id res chain seq x y z
N MET A 1 -11.11 11.46 2.14
CA MET A 1 -9.86 10.72 1.85
C MET A 1 -8.69 11.68 2.06
N ASN A 2 -7.69 11.30 2.87
CA ASN A 2 -6.53 12.17 3.11
C ASN A 2 -5.76 12.40 1.80
N ILE A 3 -5.16 13.59 1.61
CA ILE A 3 -4.36 13.94 0.42
C ILE A 3 -3.31 12.86 0.11
N GLY A 4 -2.65 12.34 1.15
CA GLY A 4 -1.68 11.25 0.99
C GLY A 4 -2.26 10.02 0.30
N LYS A 5 -3.46 9.56 0.71
CA LYS A 5 -4.13 8.40 0.09
C LYS A 5 -4.54 8.68 -1.36
N ILE A 6 -4.96 9.91 -1.67
CA ILE A 6 -5.28 10.31 -3.05
C ILE A 6 -4.02 10.21 -3.93
N LEU A 7 -2.89 10.74 -3.45
CA LEU A 7 -1.62 10.66 -4.15
C LEU A 7 -1.15 9.21 -4.32
N THR A 8 -1.33 8.35 -3.32
CA THR A 8 -0.94 6.94 -3.43
C THR A 8 -1.76 6.20 -4.48
N VAL A 9 -3.08 6.44 -4.56
CA VAL A 9 -3.92 5.84 -5.62
C VAL A 9 -3.49 6.36 -6.99
N LEU A 10 -3.25 7.67 -7.12
CA LEU A 10 -2.78 8.26 -8.38
C LEU A 10 -1.44 7.66 -8.80
N LEU A 11 -0.50 7.49 -7.87
CA LEU A 11 0.78 6.83 -8.10
C LEU A 11 0.59 5.40 -8.62
N TRP A 12 -0.26 4.60 -7.98
CA TRP A 12 -0.55 3.24 -8.43
C TRP A 12 -1.17 3.19 -9.83
N VAL A 13 -2.06 4.13 -10.15
CA VAL A 13 -2.64 4.24 -11.50
C VAL A 13 -1.55 4.54 -12.53
N VAL A 14 -0.68 5.52 -12.27
CA VAL A 14 0.42 5.87 -13.18
C VAL A 14 1.39 4.70 -13.36
N LEU A 15 1.77 4.02 -12.28
CA LEU A 15 2.65 2.85 -12.32
C LEU A 15 2.01 1.66 -13.04
N GLY A 16 0.72 1.41 -12.80
CA GLY A 16 -0.04 0.36 -13.46
C GLY A 16 -0.18 0.59 -14.97
N LEU A 17 -0.51 1.82 -15.37
CA LEU A 17 -0.54 2.20 -16.80
C LEU A 17 0.86 2.06 -17.43
N ASN A 18 1.91 2.52 -16.74
CA ASN A 18 3.28 2.37 -17.23
C ASN A 18 3.63 0.89 -17.48
N TYR A 19 3.24 -0.01 -16.59
CA TYR A 19 3.47 -1.44 -16.76
C TYR A 19 2.66 -2.02 -17.94
N LEU A 20 1.36 -1.69 -18.04
CA LEU A 20 0.47 -2.20 -19.09
C LEU A 20 0.89 -1.78 -20.51
N PHE A 21 1.44 -0.59 -20.67
CA PHE A 21 1.89 -0.07 -21.96
C PHE A 21 3.38 -0.32 -22.24
N TYR A 22 4.03 -1.24 -21.50
CA TYR A 22 5.47 -1.53 -21.62
C TYR A 22 6.33 -0.26 -21.60
N GLY A 23 5.97 0.68 -20.71
CA GLY A 23 6.59 1.98 -20.59
C GLY A 23 7.99 1.91 -19.96
N ASN A 24 8.31 2.89 -19.13
CA ASN A 24 9.65 3.01 -18.57
C ASN A 24 9.94 1.88 -17.56
N ASN A 25 11.01 1.13 -17.80
CA ASN A 25 11.48 0.07 -16.90
C ASN A 25 11.82 0.57 -15.49
N ILE A 26 12.31 1.80 -15.35
CA ILE A 26 12.61 2.41 -14.04
C ILE A 26 11.34 2.54 -13.20
N LEU A 27 10.22 2.94 -13.80
CA LEU A 27 8.94 3.05 -13.11
C LEU A 27 8.41 1.66 -12.71
N ASN A 28 8.66 0.62 -13.52
CA ASN A 28 8.32 -0.75 -13.17
C ASN A 28 9.15 -1.25 -11.97
N TYR A 29 10.45 -0.96 -11.93
CA TYR A 29 11.29 -1.26 -10.76
C TYR A 29 10.87 -0.48 -9.52
N LEU A 30 10.46 0.79 -9.67
CA LEU A 30 9.90 1.58 -8.58
C LEU A 30 8.62 0.95 -8.03
N ALA A 31 7.70 0.51 -8.90
CA ALA A 31 6.47 -0.17 -8.50
C ALA A 31 6.77 -1.47 -7.75
N LEU A 32 7.74 -2.25 -8.22
CA LEU A 32 8.19 -3.47 -7.56
C LEU A 32 8.80 -3.17 -6.18
N ALA A 33 9.66 -2.16 -6.08
CA ALA A 33 10.26 -1.76 -4.81
C ALA A 33 9.18 -1.31 -3.80
N LEU A 34 8.19 -0.54 -4.24
CA LEU A 34 7.05 -0.14 -3.41
C LEU A 34 6.23 -1.34 -2.94
N LEU A 35 5.94 -2.30 -3.82
CA LEU A 35 5.26 -3.56 -3.45
C LEU A 35 6.04 -4.32 -2.38
N ILE A 36 7.36 -4.44 -2.54
CA ILE A 36 8.23 -5.13 -1.57
C ILE A 36 8.20 -4.41 -0.22
N ILE A 37 8.33 -3.08 -0.21
CA ILE A 37 8.27 -2.28 1.02
C ILE A 37 6.93 -2.46 1.72
N HIS A 38 5.81 -2.36 0.99
CA HIS A 38 4.49 -2.55 1.57
C HIS A 38 4.27 -4.00 2.05
N ALA A 39 4.86 -4.99 1.39
CA ALA A 39 4.85 -6.38 1.86
C ALA A 39 5.63 -6.54 3.18
N PHE A 40 6.78 -5.88 3.33
CA PHE A 40 7.48 -5.82 4.61
C PHE A 40 6.64 -5.12 5.68
N GLU A 41 5.94 -4.04 5.34
CA GLU A 41 5.02 -3.36 6.26
C GLU A 41 3.87 -4.29 6.72
N CYS A 42 3.28 -5.07 5.82
CA CYS A 42 2.30 -6.08 6.19
C CYS A 42 2.84 -7.06 7.25
N VAL A 43 4.09 -7.50 7.14
CA VAL A 43 4.72 -8.43 8.09
C VAL A 43 5.07 -7.72 9.40
N ILE A 44 5.69 -6.54 9.35
CA ILE A 44 6.10 -5.78 10.55
C ILE A 44 4.89 -5.37 11.37
N PHE A 45 3.83 -4.91 10.70
CA PHE A 45 2.60 -4.45 11.35
C PHE A 45 1.52 -5.53 11.44
N TYR A 46 1.87 -6.80 11.19
CA TYR A 46 0.96 -7.94 11.23
C TYR A 46 0.07 -7.94 12.46
N LYS A 47 0.69 -7.83 13.65
CA LYS A 47 -0.02 -7.87 14.94
C LYS A 47 -1.04 -6.73 15.08
N LYS A 48 -0.73 -5.57 14.52
CA LYS A 48 -1.61 -4.40 14.56
C LYS A 48 -2.78 -4.58 13.59
N ILE A 49 -2.51 -5.06 12.39
CA ILE A 49 -3.50 -5.36 11.36
C ILE A 49 -4.46 -6.46 11.84
N SER A 50 -3.94 -7.51 12.48
CA SER A 50 -4.75 -8.63 12.96
C SER A 50 -5.67 -8.29 14.12
N LEU A 51 -5.36 -7.22 14.87
CA LEU A 51 -6.18 -6.76 15.99
C LEU A 51 -7.23 -5.73 15.58
N SER A 52 -7.05 -5.05 14.44
CA SER A 52 -7.86 -3.90 14.06
C SER A 52 -8.99 -4.20 13.07
N GLU A 53 -8.95 -5.34 12.39
CA GLU A 53 -9.91 -5.70 11.34
C GLU A 53 -10.51 -7.09 11.61
N ASP A 54 -11.82 -7.22 11.45
CA ASP A 54 -12.52 -8.51 11.52
C ASP A 54 -12.01 -9.48 10.43
N HIS A 55 -11.56 -8.92 9.30
CA HIS A 55 -10.96 -9.64 8.20
C HIS A 55 -9.51 -9.22 7.99
N ILE A 56 -8.59 -10.01 8.52
CA ILE A 56 -7.13 -9.82 8.39
C ILE A 56 -6.70 -9.58 6.94
N PHE A 57 -7.32 -10.29 5.98
CA PHE A 57 -7.02 -10.14 4.55
C PHE A 57 -7.33 -8.74 4.02
N TYR A 58 -8.40 -8.10 4.49
CA TYR A 58 -8.74 -6.73 4.10
C TYR A 58 -7.66 -5.75 4.58
N GLY A 59 -7.20 -5.90 5.83
CA GLY A 59 -6.14 -5.08 6.39
C GLY A 59 -4.80 -5.24 5.66
N PHE A 60 -4.49 -6.43 5.16
CA PHE A 60 -3.33 -6.64 4.28
C PHE A 60 -3.47 -5.93 2.94
N ILE A 61 -4.62 -6.03 2.27
CA ILE A 61 -4.84 -5.31 1.00
C ILE A 61 -4.70 -3.80 1.22
N GLN A 62 -5.31 -3.27 2.28
CA GLN A 62 -5.21 -1.85 2.61
C GLN A 62 -3.76 -1.44 2.89
N THR A 63 -2.98 -2.28 3.58
CA THR A 63 -1.54 -2.04 3.80
C THR A 63 -0.74 -2.18 2.50
N LEU A 64 -1.08 -3.10 1.61
CA LEU A 64 -0.40 -3.23 0.31
C LEU A 64 -0.65 -2.03 -0.60
N ILE A 65 -1.82 -1.41 -0.52
CA ILE A 65 -2.18 -0.24 -1.33
C ILE A 65 -1.62 1.04 -0.71
N PHE A 66 -1.86 1.26 0.58
CA PHE A 66 -1.61 2.53 1.26
C PHE A 66 -0.39 2.52 2.20
N GLY A 67 0.20 1.36 2.44
CA GLY A 67 1.35 1.18 3.32
C GLY A 67 1.10 1.75 4.72
N VAL A 68 2.11 2.47 5.21
CA VAL A 68 2.06 3.17 6.51
C VAL A 68 0.88 4.11 6.67
N LEU A 69 0.30 4.66 5.59
CA LEU A 69 -0.82 5.60 5.70
C LEU A 69 -2.06 4.91 6.29
N TYR A 70 -2.30 3.66 5.93
CA TYR A 70 -3.36 2.87 6.53
C TYR A 70 -3.02 2.49 7.98
N ILE A 71 -1.79 2.07 8.26
CA ILE A 71 -1.32 1.72 9.61
C ILE A 71 -1.41 2.91 10.59
N LYS A 72 -1.19 4.13 10.10
CA LYS A 72 -1.38 5.37 10.87
C LYS A 72 -2.85 5.62 11.18
N ASP A 73 -3.75 5.44 10.23
CA ASP A 73 -5.19 5.55 10.46
C ASP A 73 -5.68 4.49 11.47
N LEU A 74 -5.16 3.26 11.41
CA LEU A 74 -5.43 2.23 12.42
C LEU A 74 -4.99 2.67 13.82
N SER A 75 -3.82 3.33 13.92
CA SER A 75 -3.33 3.87 15.19
C SER A 75 -4.19 4.98 15.77
N LYS A 76 -4.93 5.69 14.93
CA LYS A 76 -5.76 6.82 15.35
C LYS A 76 -7.15 6.36 15.83
N LYS A 77 -7.52 5.13 15.50
CA LYS A 77 -8.80 4.51 15.91
C LYS A 77 -8.68 3.63 17.17
N ALA A 78 -7.48 3.16 17.50
CA ALA A 78 -7.18 2.43 18.74
C ALA A 78 -6.99 3.40 19.92
#